data_AF-A0A4Y2Q562-F1
#
_entry.id   AF-A0A4Y2Q562-F1
#
_cell.length_a   1.000
_cell.length_b   1.000
_cell.length_c   1.000
_cell.angle_alpha   90.00
_cell.angle_beta   90.00
_cell.angle_gamma   90.00
#
_symmetry.space_group_name_H-M   'P 1'
#
loop_
_entity.id
_entity.type
_entity.pdbx_description
1 polymer ?
#
loop_
_entity_poly.entity_id
_entity_poly.type
_entity_poly.pdbx_seq_one_letter_code
_entity_poly.pdbx_strand_id
1 'polypeptide(L)'
;MKTAIFASLFHNSSTDKPPKHNKCPTGVTPWCFYQRELANNEKSKSHSSMKTKLSEQVLEKILSVYQRLANNELLARCVSGKTQNVNESSHSVIWNNCPKETFVSKKQSNRQ
;
A
#
# COMPACT_ATOMS: atom_id res chain seq x y z
N MET A 1 -5.72 8.71 5.01
CA MET A 1 -4.53 7.83 5.05
C MET A 1 -4.26 7.20 6.41
N LYS A 2 -4.22 7.94 7.54
CA LYS A 2 -3.91 7.36 8.88
C LYS A 2 -4.73 6.13 9.23
N THR A 3 -6.06 6.21 9.06
CA THR A 3 -6.97 5.09 9.35
C THR A 3 -6.60 3.85 8.54
N ALA A 4 -6.30 4.01 7.24
CA ALA A 4 -5.89 2.91 6.36
C ALA A 4 -4.53 2.32 6.76
N ILE A 5 -3.58 3.14 7.20
CA ILE A 5 -2.28 2.69 7.72
C ILE A 5 -2.49 1.80 8.95
N PHE A 6 -3.28 2.24 9.93
CA PHE A 6 -3.57 1.41 11.09
C PHE A 6 -4.47 0.22 10.76
N ALA A 7 -5.32 0.31 9.73
CA ALA A 7 -6.16 -0.78 9.28
C ALA A 7 -5.32 -1.97 8.83
N SER A 8 -4.23 -1.76 8.07
CA SER A 8 -3.37 -2.87 7.66
C SER A 8 -2.66 -3.53 8.85
N LEU A 9 -2.19 -2.76 9.83
CA LEU A 9 -1.56 -3.31 11.04
C LEU A 9 -2.53 -4.15 11.88
N PHE A 10 -3.70 -3.58 12.17
CA PHE A 10 -4.69 -4.24 13.03
C PHE A 10 -5.36 -5.41 12.33
N HIS A 11 -5.59 -5.32 11.03
CA HIS A 11 -6.05 -6.46 10.23
C HIS A 11 -5.11 -7.66 10.39
N ASN A 12 -3.80 -7.46 10.20
CA ASN A 12 -2.80 -8.53 10.27
C ASN A 12 -2.55 -9.08 11.70
N SER A 13 -2.92 -8.33 12.74
CA SER A 13 -2.83 -8.76 14.15
C SER A 13 -4.20 -9.16 14.74
N SER A 14 -5.21 -9.27 13.88
CA SER A 14 -6.57 -9.65 14.26
C SER A 14 -6.68 -11.16 14.47
N THR A 15 -7.57 -11.58 15.36
CA THR A 15 -7.85 -12.99 15.64
C THR A 15 -9.36 -13.21 15.77
N ASP A 16 -9.80 -14.47 15.83
CA ASP A 16 -11.22 -14.79 15.97
C ASP A 16 -11.82 -14.35 17.32
N LYS A 17 -11.00 -14.21 18.38
CA LYS A 17 -11.46 -13.80 19.72
C LYS A 17 -11.65 -12.27 19.79
N PRO A 18 -10.58 -11.45 19.72
CA PRO A 18 -10.75 -10.02 19.40
C PRO A 18 -10.55 -9.74 17.90
N PRO A 19 -11.64 -9.60 17.12
CA PRO A 19 -11.55 -9.11 15.74
C PRO A 19 -11.23 -7.62 15.71
N LYS A 20 -10.12 -7.24 15.07
CA LYS A 20 -9.59 -5.86 15.00
C LYS A 20 -9.81 -5.21 13.62
N HIS A 21 -11.05 -5.28 13.11
CA HIS A 21 -11.40 -4.80 11.76
C HIS A 21 -12.08 -3.43 11.72
N ASN A 22 -12.23 -2.76 12.85
CA ASN A 22 -12.91 -1.47 12.98
C ASN A 22 -12.34 -0.33 12.12
N LYS A 23 -11.05 -0.41 11.73
CA LYS A 23 -10.42 0.58 10.84
C LYS A 23 -10.42 0.17 9.37
N CYS A 24 -10.81 -1.07 9.06
CA CYS A 24 -10.88 -1.54 7.69
C CYS A 24 -12.03 -0.85 6.95
N PRO A 25 -11.92 -0.68 5.62
CA PRO A 25 -13.01 -0.14 4.82
C PRO A 25 -14.26 -1.02 4.93
N THR A 26 -15.42 -0.38 5.05
CA THR A 26 -16.73 -1.01 5.07
C THR A 26 -17.32 -1.09 3.66
N GLY A 27 -18.33 -1.96 3.47
CA GLY A 27 -19.05 -2.10 2.20
C GLY A 27 -18.91 -3.50 1.58
N VAL A 28 -19.40 -3.65 0.34
CA VAL A 28 -19.54 -4.95 -0.34
C VAL A 28 -18.25 -5.41 -1.04
N THR A 29 -17.35 -4.49 -1.40
CA THR A 29 -16.08 -4.80 -2.08
C THR A 29 -14.78 -4.42 -1.34
N PRO A 30 -14.70 -4.43 0.01
CA PRO A 30 -13.46 -4.15 0.70
C PRO A 30 -12.51 -5.34 0.58
N TRP A 31 -11.21 -5.06 0.62
CA TRP A 31 -10.16 -6.07 0.70
C TRP A 31 -10.20 -6.86 2.03
N CYS A 32 -10.81 -6.26 3.06
CA CYS A 32 -11.00 -6.90 4.36
C CYS A 32 -12.15 -7.91 4.28
N PHE A 33 -11.84 -9.21 4.40
CA PHE A 33 -12.84 -10.28 4.33
C PHE A 33 -13.94 -10.12 5.40
N TYR A 34 -13.56 -9.74 6.62
CA TYR A 34 -14.49 -9.58 7.74
C TYR A 34 -15.54 -8.51 7.46
N GLN A 35 -15.12 -7.32 7.00
CA GLN A 35 -16.03 -6.22 6.69
C GLN A 35 -16.93 -6.53 5.48
N ARG A 36 -16.38 -7.24 4.49
CA ARG A 36 -17.15 -7.69 3.31
C ARG A 36 -18.24 -8.68 3.72
N GLU A 37 -17.89 -9.68 4.50
CA GLU A 37 -18.83 -10.72 4.95
C GLU A 37 -19.90 -10.11 5.87
N LEU A 38 -19.52 -9.18 6.75
CA LEU A 38 -20.47 -8.40 7.55
C LEU A 38 -21.46 -7.60 6.67
N ALA A 39 -20.97 -6.92 5.61
CA ALA A 39 -21.82 -6.17 4.70
C ALA A 39 -22.77 -7.06 3.87
N ASN A 40 -22.38 -8.30 3.60
CA ASN A 40 -23.19 -9.29 2.89
C ASN A 40 -24.12 -10.10 3.80
N ASN A 41 -24.11 -9.86 5.12
CA ASN A 41 -24.80 -10.68 6.12
C ASN A 41 -24.35 -12.16 6.12
N GLU A 42 -23.08 -12.41 5.80
CA GLU A 42 -22.46 -13.73 5.79
C GLU A 42 -21.69 -14.00 7.09
N LYS A 43 -21.50 -15.27 7.43
CA LYS A 43 -20.65 -15.67 8.55
C LYS A 43 -19.19 -15.39 8.21
N SER A 44 -18.50 -14.67 9.11
CA SER A 44 -17.08 -14.39 8.94
C SER A 44 -16.24 -15.67 8.87
N LYS A 45 -15.29 -15.72 7.93
CA LYS A 45 -14.25 -16.76 7.91
C LYS A 45 -13.36 -16.67 9.14
N SER A 46 -12.71 -17.78 9.48
CA SER A 46 -11.70 -17.78 10.53
C SER A 46 -10.45 -17.03 10.06
N HIS A 47 -9.87 -16.26 10.98
CA HIS A 47 -8.55 -15.64 10.81
C HIS A 47 -7.45 -16.67 10.54
N SER A 48 -7.69 -17.95 10.82
CA SER A 48 -6.79 -19.05 10.45
C SER A 48 -6.46 -19.08 8.95
N SER A 49 -7.39 -18.62 8.10
CA SER A 49 -7.22 -18.54 6.65
C SER A 49 -6.39 -17.34 6.16
N MET A 50 -6.06 -16.40 7.04
CA MET A 50 -5.24 -15.24 6.66
C MET A 50 -3.81 -15.68 6.34
N LYS A 51 -3.27 -15.13 5.25
CA LYS A 51 -1.89 -15.40 4.81
C LYS A 51 -0.85 -14.81 5.76
N THR A 52 -1.10 -13.61 6.28
CA THR A 52 -0.17 -12.88 7.13
C THR A 52 -0.79 -12.68 8.50
N LYS A 53 -0.10 -13.15 9.53
CA LYS A 53 -0.51 -13.05 10.93
C LYS A 53 0.65 -12.48 11.72
N LEU A 54 0.39 -11.45 12.50
CA LEU A 54 1.36 -10.83 13.38
C LEU A 54 1.07 -11.25 14.81
N SER A 55 2.10 -11.71 15.51
CA SER A 55 2.02 -11.92 16.95
C SER A 55 1.96 -10.59 17.69
N GLU A 56 1.46 -10.61 18.91
CA GLU A 56 1.36 -9.43 19.76
C GLU A 56 2.73 -8.81 20.05
N GLN A 57 3.75 -9.64 20.29
CA GLN A 57 5.13 -9.18 20.48
C GLN A 57 5.66 -8.41 19.26
N VAL A 58 5.37 -8.87 18.04
CA VAL A 58 5.77 -8.18 16.82
C VAL A 58 4.99 -6.89 16.66
N LEU A 59 3.67 -6.93 16.91
CA LEU A 59 2.80 -5.76 16.87
C LEU A 59 3.33 -4.63 17.75
N GLU A 60 3.71 -4.93 18.99
CA GLU A 60 4.27 -3.94 19.93
C GLU A 60 5.53 -3.27 19.38
N LYS A 61 6.45 -4.04 18.77
CA LYS A 61 7.70 -3.50 18.23
C LYS A 61 7.47 -2.61 17.00
N ILE A 62 6.54 -2.98 16.12
CA ILE A 62 6.31 -2.23 14.87
C ILE A 62 5.28 -1.10 15.03
N LEU A 63 4.54 -1.03 16.13
CA LEU A 63 3.53 0.01 16.35
C LEU A 63 4.14 1.42 16.25
N SER A 64 5.35 1.62 16.79
CA SER A 64 6.08 2.89 16.70
C SER A 64 6.38 3.31 15.26
N VAL A 65 6.68 2.35 14.39
CA VAL A 65 6.89 2.58 12.95
C VAL A 65 5.58 3.02 12.30
N TYR A 66 4.47 2.35 12.59
CA TYR A 66 3.15 2.73 12.09
C TYR A 66 2.69 4.10 12.59
N GLN A 67 2.98 4.45 13.84
CA GLN A 67 2.73 5.79 14.38
C GLN A 67 3.50 6.86 13.61
N ARG A 68 4.78 6.62 13.31
CA ARG A 68 5.60 7.52 12.50
C ARG A 68 5.09 7.61 11.06
N LEU A 69 4.66 6.50 10.46
CA LEU A 69 4.03 6.48 9.13
C LEU A 69 2.71 7.26 9.10
N ALA A 70 1.97 7.28 10.21
CA ALA A 70 0.73 8.04 10.37
C ALA A 70 0.94 9.52 10.76
N ASN A 71 2.18 10.02 10.73
CA ASN A 71 2.48 11.42 11.00
C ASN A 71 1.86 12.34 9.92
N ASN A 72 1.25 13.45 10.35
CA ASN A 72 0.57 14.39 9.44
C ASN A 72 1.49 15.02 8.40
N GLU A 73 2.68 15.45 8.81
CA GLU A 73 3.64 16.11 7.92
C GLU A 73 4.16 15.15 6.86
N LEU A 74 4.43 13.90 7.26
CA LEU A 74 4.81 12.85 6.33
C LEU A 74 3.69 12.58 5.31
N LEU A 75 2.46 12.42 5.81
CA LEU A 75 1.30 12.16 4.95
C LEU A 75 0.96 13.32 4.03
N ALA A 76 1.16 14.57 4.45
CA ALA A 76 0.93 15.74 3.61
C ALA A 76 1.80 15.71 2.33
N ARG A 77 3.01 15.16 2.41
CA ARG A 77 3.88 14.97 1.24
C ARG A 77 3.28 13.98 0.24
N CYS A 78 2.61 12.93 0.73
CA CYS A 78 1.95 11.92 -0.10
C CYS A 78 0.68 12.43 -0.80
N VAL A 79 0.00 13.46 -0.26
CA VAL A 79 -1.22 14.01 -0.87
C VAL A 79 -0.94 14.66 -2.23
N SER A 80 0.27 15.19 -2.43
CA SER A 80 0.64 15.87 -3.67
C SER A 80 0.74 14.94 -4.90
N GLY A 81 0.67 13.62 -4.71
CA GLY A 81 0.75 12.64 -5.80
C GLY A 81 2.08 12.61 -6.55
N LYS A 82 3.12 13.30 -6.02
CA LYS A 82 4.45 13.30 -6.61
C LYS A 82 5.11 11.95 -6.41
N THR A 83 5.76 11.44 -7.44
CA THR A 83 6.56 10.22 -7.35
C THR A 83 7.75 10.45 -6.42
N GLN A 84 8.19 9.39 -5.72
CA GLN A 84 9.42 9.44 -4.91
C GLN A 84 10.66 9.75 -5.77
N ASN A 85 10.58 9.45 -7.06
CA ASN A 85 11.61 9.68 -8.05
C ASN A 85 11.09 10.62 -9.13
N VAL A 86 11.41 11.91 -9.03
CA VAL A 86 11.03 12.91 -10.05
C VAL A 86 11.59 12.50 -11.42
N ASN A 87 12.76 11.86 -11.43
CA ASN A 87 13.46 11.46 -12.64
C ASN A 87 12.84 10.23 -13.33
N GLU A 88 11.91 9.51 -12.70
CA GLU A 88 11.31 8.31 -13.29
C GLU A 88 10.47 8.66 -14.52
N SER A 89 9.70 9.75 -14.44
CA SER A 89 8.97 10.29 -15.58
C SER A 89 9.90 10.79 -16.68
N SER A 90 10.98 11.48 -16.31
CA SER A 90 12.00 12.00 -17.23
C SER A 90 12.76 10.88 -17.94
N HIS A 91 13.17 9.86 -17.21
CA HIS A 91 13.86 8.69 -17.74
C HIS A 91 12.98 7.91 -18.71
N SER A 92 11.67 7.75 -18.42
CA SER A 92 10.74 7.11 -19.35
C SER A 92 10.66 7.86 -20.68
N VAL A 93 10.59 9.20 -20.67
CA VAL A 93 10.59 10.02 -21.89
C VAL A 93 11.93 9.93 -22.61
N ILE A 94 13.06 10.03 -21.89
CA ILE A 94 14.40 9.94 -22.47
C ILE A 94 14.61 8.56 -23.10
N TRP A 95 14.20 7.47 -22.46
CA TRP A 95 14.40 6.11 -22.98
C TRP A 95 13.43 5.77 -24.12
N ASN A 96 12.25 6.39 -24.18
CA ASN A 96 11.38 6.31 -25.36
C ASN A 96 12.01 6.99 -26.58
N ASN A 97 12.72 8.10 -26.39
CA ASN A 97 13.37 8.83 -27.49
C ASN A 97 14.77 8.26 -27.83
N CYS A 98 15.51 7.79 -26.83
CA CYS A 98 16.85 7.26 -26.94
C CYS A 98 16.93 5.92 -26.16
N PRO A 99 16.53 4.81 -26.78
CA PRO A 99 16.57 3.49 -26.15
C PRO A 99 17.98 3.12 -25.71
N LYS A 100 18.15 2.63 -24.47
CA LYS A 100 19.47 2.25 -23.92
C LYS A 100 20.15 1.12 -24.68
N GLU A 101 19.37 0.30 -25.35
CA GLU A 101 19.81 -0.86 -26.12
C GLU A 101 20.36 -0.47 -27.50
N THR A 102 20.22 0.81 -27.90
CA THR A 102 20.59 1.26 -29.24
C THR A 102 21.59 2.40 -29.15
N PHE A 103 22.82 2.15 -29.62
CA PHE A 103 23.83 3.20 -29.70
C PHE A 103 23.50 4.18 -30.83
N VAL A 104 22.92 5.34 -30.47
CA VAL A 104 22.62 6.39 -31.44
C VAL A 104 23.79 7.37 -31.49
N SER A 105 24.59 7.29 -32.56
CA SER A 105 25.64 8.25 -32.87
C SER A 105 25.04 9.52 -33.50
N LYS A 106 25.70 10.68 -33.36
CA LYS A 106 25.28 11.99 -33.94
C LYS A 106 25.00 11.94 -35.46
N LYS A 107 25.48 10.91 -36.17
CA LYS A 107 25.19 10.70 -37.60
C LYS A 107 23.79 10.09 -37.88
N GLN A 108 23.12 9.50 -36.90
CA GLN A 108 21.82 8.85 -37.08
C GLN A 108 20.60 9.71 -36.70
N SER A 109 20.76 10.77 -35.90
CA SER A 109 19.62 11.60 -35.47
C SER A 109 19.08 12.56 -36.54
N ASN A 110 19.80 12.77 -37.66
CA ASN A 110 19.37 13.64 -38.77
C ASN A 110 18.60 12.89 -39.87
N ARG A 111 17.99 11.73 -39.57
CA ARG A 111 17.19 10.94 -40.51
C ARG A 111 15.74 10.71 -40.08
N GLN A 112 15.21 11.55 -39.20
CA GLN A 112 13.75 11.68 -39.01
C GLN A 112 13.32 13.07 -39.43
#